data_AF-A0A2M7K459-F1
#
_entry.id   AF-A0A2M7K459-F1
#
_cell.length_a   1.000
_cell.length_b   1.000
_cell.length_c   1.000
_cell.angle_alpha   90.00
_cell.angle_beta   90.00
_cell.angle_gamma   90.00
#
_symmetry.space_group_name_H-M   'P 1'
#
loop_
_entity.id
_entity.type
_entity.pdbx_description
1 polymer ?
#
loop_
_entity_poly.entity_id
_entity_poly.type
_entity_poly.pdbx_seq_one_letter_code
_entity_poly.pdbx_strand_id
1 'polypeptide(L)'
;MEEYYSECFVLFKPKDKVSGDFYWWAVVEKQLVITVADCTGHGVPGAFMSMLGSSLLREIVVKEYMTNPAIILKRLRKEIINSLKQKGETGEQKDGMDMSLITI
;
A
#
# COMPACT_ATOMS: atom_id res chain seq x y z
N MET A 1 9.52 -1.55 -13.71
CA MET A 1 10.45 -2.38 -12.93
C MET A 1 11.49 -3.01 -13.85
N GLU A 2 11.09 -3.67 -14.95
CA GLU A 2 12.01 -4.21 -15.97
C GLU A 2 12.98 -3.18 -16.57
N GLU A 3 12.57 -1.91 -16.69
CA GLU A 3 13.42 -0.81 -17.16
C GLU A 3 14.53 -0.41 -16.14
N TYR A 4 14.36 -0.76 -14.86
CA TYR A 4 15.29 -0.40 -13.77
C TYR A 4 16.05 -1.61 -13.22
N TYR A 5 15.49 -2.82 -13.31
CA TYR A 5 16.08 -4.08 -12.87
C TYR A 5 15.79 -5.18 -13.88
N SER A 6 16.84 -5.64 -14.55
CA SER A 6 16.78 -6.70 -15.57
C SER A 6 16.50 -8.08 -14.99
N GLU A 7 16.70 -8.27 -13.68
CA GLU A 7 16.45 -9.52 -12.95
C GLU A 7 15.36 -9.31 -11.88
N CYS A 8 14.12 -9.08 -12.31
CA CYS A 8 12.98 -8.98 -11.40
C CYS A 8 11.80 -9.81 -11.90
N PHE A 9 10.99 -10.32 -10.97
CA PHE A 9 9.71 -10.96 -11.27
C PHE A 9 8.73 -10.68 -10.14
N VAL A 10 7.43 -10.73 -10.46
CA VAL A 10 6.36 -10.66 -9.47
C VAL A 10 5.67 -12.01 -9.40
N LEU A 11 5.59 -12.59 -8.21
CA LEU A 11 4.77 -13.75 -7.93
C LEU A 11 3.53 -13.30 -7.16
N PHE A 12 2.38 -13.27 -7.83
CA PHE A 12 1.11 -12.87 -7.22
C PHE A 12 0.06 -13.96 -7.48
N LYS A 13 -0.38 -14.63 -6.41
CA LYS A 13 -1.31 -15.78 -6.45
C LYS A 13 -2.50 -15.53 -5.51
N PRO A 14 -3.43 -14.65 -5.88
CA PRO A 14 -4.59 -14.35 -5.04
C PRO A 14 -5.52 -15.56 -4.94
N LYS A 15 -6.17 -15.72 -3.79
CA LYS A 15 -7.13 -16.81 -3.54
C LYS A 15 -8.40 -16.68 -4.39
N ASP A 16 -8.86 -15.45 -4.61
CA ASP A 16 -10.09 -15.11 -5.35
C ASP A 16 -9.79 -14.14 -6.50
N LYS A 17 -10.82 -13.81 -7.31
CA LYS A 17 -10.70 -12.84 -8.44
C LYS A 17 -10.23 -11.44 -8.00
N VAL A 18 -10.47 -11.09 -6.74
CA VAL A 18 -10.05 -9.81 -6.16
C VAL A 18 -9.32 -10.08 -4.85
N SER A 19 -8.28 -9.30 -4.60
CA SER A 19 -7.31 -9.54 -3.53
C SER A 19 -7.22 -8.34 -2.58
N GLY A 20 -7.09 -8.64 -1.28
CA GLY A 20 -6.62 -7.67 -0.28
C GLY A 20 -5.13 -7.41 -0.41
N ASP A 21 -4.38 -8.41 -0.82
CA ASP A 21 -2.95 -8.30 -1.03
C ASP A 21 -2.66 -7.50 -2.30
N PHE A 22 -1.65 -6.64 -2.27
CA PHE A 22 -1.18 -5.95 -3.47
C PHE A 22 0.32 -5.65 -3.40
N TYR A 23 0.90 -5.41 -4.56
CA TYR A 23 2.25 -4.89 -4.73
C TYR A 23 2.17 -3.58 -5.51
N TRP A 24 3.08 -2.66 -5.24
CA TRP A 24 3.09 -1.35 -5.87
C TRP A 24 4.53 -0.82 -5.97
N TRP A 25 4.81 -0.04 -7.01
CA TRP A 25 6.09 0.65 -7.14
C TRP A 25 5.92 1.97 -7.90
N ALA A 26 6.82 2.90 -7.65
CA ALA A 26 6.98 4.11 -8.45
C ALA A 26 8.42 4.60 -8.41
N VAL A 27 8.82 5.31 -9.46
CA VAL A 27 10.10 6.02 -9.52
C VAL A 27 9.83 7.50 -9.37
N VAL A 28 10.42 8.10 -8.34
CA VAL A 28 10.25 9.51 -7.97
C VAL A 28 11.59 10.04 -7.48
N GLU A 29 12.00 11.24 -7.89
CA GLU A 29 13.31 11.81 -7.54
C GLU A 29 14.51 10.87 -7.83
N LYS A 30 14.41 10.09 -8.93
CA LYS A 30 15.38 9.04 -9.32
C LYS A 30 15.54 7.89 -8.31
N GLN A 31 14.65 7.80 -7.33
CA GLN A 31 14.58 6.72 -6.36
C GLN A 31 13.41 5.80 -6.70
N LEU A 32 13.62 4.49 -6.55
CA LEU A 32 12.60 3.47 -6.75
C LEU A 32 11.98 3.11 -5.41
N VAL A 33 10.71 3.43 -5.22
CA VAL A 33 9.92 2.99 -4.07
C VAL A 33 9.17 1.71 -4.46
N ILE A 34 9.31 0.66 -3.65
CA ILE A 34 8.66 -0.64 -3.85
C ILE A 34 7.95 -1.04 -2.56
N THR A 35 6.75 -1.60 -2.69
CA THR A 35 6.00 -2.09 -1.54
C THR A 35 5.20 -3.35 -1.87
N VAL A 36 5.01 -4.16 -0.83
CA VAL A 36 4.06 -5.27 -0.79
C VAL A 36 3.21 -5.12 0.47
N ALA A 37 1.93 -5.42 0.35
CA ALA A 37 0.98 -5.27 1.45
C ALA A 37 -0.05 -6.40 1.49
N ASP A 38 -0.46 -6.75 2.70
CA ASP A 38 -1.53 -7.69 3.05
C ASP A 38 -2.62 -6.90 3.78
N CYS A 39 -3.78 -6.75 3.16
CA CYS A 39 -4.88 -5.97 3.72
C CYS A 39 -5.84 -6.84 4.54
N THR A 40 -6.45 -6.24 5.56
CA THR A 40 -7.52 -6.90 6.32
C THR A 40 -8.70 -7.26 5.40
N GLY A 41 -9.19 -8.50 5.54
CA GLY A 41 -10.32 -9.02 4.79
C GLY A 41 -9.93 -9.73 3.49
N HIS A 42 -10.89 -10.41 2.86
CA HIS A 42 -10.69 -11.07 1.57
C HIS A 42 -11.90 -10.84 0.66
N GLY A 43 -11.75 -11.11 -0.63
CA GLY A 43 -12.80 -10.81 -1.61
C GLY A 43 -13.02 -9.30 -1.74
N VAL A 44 -14.29 -8.88 -1.83
CA VAL A 44 -14.64 -7.47 -2.11
C VAL A 44 -14.12 -6.49 -1.03
N PRO A 45 -14.29 -6.74 0.29
CA PRO A 45 -13.73 -5.85 1.31
C PRO A 45 -12.21 -5.67 1.23
N GLY A 46 -11.47 -6.76 1.01
CA GLY A 46 -10.02 -6.71 0.80
C GLY A 46 -9.65 -5.89 -0.45
N ALA A 47 -10.40 -6.08 -1.54
CA ALA A 47 -10.19 -5.32 -2.78
C ALA A 47 -10.38 -3.81 -2.61
N PHE A 48 -11.32 -3.38 -1.76
CA PHE A 48 -11.47 -1.97 -1.40
C PHE A 48 -10.25 -1.46 -0.61
N MET A 49 -9.73 -2.26 0.32
CA MET A 49 -8.53 -1.90 1.09
C MET A 49 -7.27 -1.78 0.21
N SER A 50 -7.07 -2.69 -0.73
CA SER A 50 -5.94 -2.61 -1.67
C SER A 50 -6.05 -1.41 -2.62
N MET A 51 -7.26 -1.09 -3.08
CA MET A 51 -7.51 0.11 -3.88
C MET A 51 -7.26 1.40 -3.09
N LEU A 52 -7.72 1.47 -1.83
CA LEU A 52 -7.47 2.61 -0.95
C LEU A 52 -5.96 2.78 -0.69
N GLY A 53 -5.27 1.70 -0.33
CA GLY A 53 -3.84 1.71 -0.06
C GLY A 53 -3.01 2.16 -1.26
N SER A 54 -3.27 1.60 -2.44
CA SER A 54 -2.58 1.97 -3.68
C SER A 54 -2.87 3.40 -4.13
N SER A 55 -4.08 3.92 -3.91
CA SER A 55 -4.43 5.31 -4.19
C SER A 55 -3.70 6.28 -3.27
N LEU A 56 -3.63 5.97 -1.97
CA LEU A 56 -2.92 6.80 -0.99
C LEU A 56 -1.41 6.76 -1.22
N LEU A 57 -0.83 5.61 -1.58
CA LEU A 57 0.57 5.52 -1.97
C LEU A 57 0.89 6.41 -3.18
N ARG A 58 0.01 6.45 -4.18
CA ARG A 58 0.17 7.36 -5.33
C ARG A 58 0.17 8.82 -4.90
N GLU A 59 -0.73 9.21 -3.99
CA GLU A 59 -0.75 10.57 -3.45
C GLU A 59 0.57 10.91 -2.76
N ILE A 60 0.94 10.11 -1.76
CA ILE A 60 2.09 10.36 -0.88
C ILE A 60 3.41 10.30 -1.66
N VAL A 61 3.61 9.27 -2.47
CA VAL A 61 4.89 9.03 -3.14
C VAL A 61 5.00 9.86 -4.41
N VAL A 62 3.98 9.82 -5.28
CA VAL A 62 4.08 10.41 -6.63
C VAL A 62 3.71 11.89 -6.65
N LYS A 63 2.69 12.31 -5.90
CA LYS A 63 2.26 13.72 -5.91
C LYS A 63 3.00 14.58 -4.88
N GLU A 64 3.27 14.04 -3.70
CA GLU A 64 4.02 14.75 -2.64
C GLU A 64 5.54 14.53 -2.72
N TYR A 65 6.03 13.75 -3.69
CA TYR A 65 7.45 13.43 -3.88
C TYR A 65 8.15 12.81 -2.65
N MET A 66 7.39 12.08 -1.82
CA MET A 66 7.93 11.45 -0.62
C MET A 66 8.64 10.14 -0.95
N THR A 67 9.90 10.01 -0.53
CA THR A 67 10.68 8.79 -0.75
C THR A 67 11.17 8.12 0.52
N ASN A 68 11.08 8.78 1.69
CA ASN A 68 11.51 8.17 2.96
C ASN A 68 10.49 7.12 3.44
N PRO A 69 10.88 5.84 3.59
CA PRO A 69 9.95 4.76 3.94
C PRO A 69 9.19 4.99 5.25
N ALA A 70 9.87 5.47 6.29
CA ALA A 70 9.26 5.67 7.59
C ALA A 70 8.21 6.80 7.55
N ILE A 71 8.45 7.84 6.74
CA ILE A 71 7.49 8.93 6.55
C ILE A 71 6.27 8.44 5.76
N ILE A 72 6.50 7.70 4.66
CA ILE A 72 5.43 7.15 3.82
C ILE A 72 4.51 6.26 4.66
N LEU A 73 5.06 5.32 5.42
CA LEU A 73 4.27 4.39 6.26
C LEU A 73 3.48 5.12 7.35
N LYS A 74 4.07 6.11 8.01
CA LYS A 74 3.38 6.93 9.02
C LYS A 74 2.23 7.73 8.41
N ARG A 75 2.46 8.33 7.23
CA ARG A 75 1.46 9.11 6.51
C ARG A 75 0.32 8.21 6.03
N LEU A 76 0.64 7.08 5.42
CA LEU A 76 -0.31 6.10 4.95
C LEU A 76 -1.22 5.59 6.08
N ARG A 77 -0.64 5.24 7.24
CA ARG A 77 -1.41 4.84 8.42
C ARG A 77 -2.41 5.91 8.84
N LYS A 78 -1.98 7.18 8.90
CA LYS A 78 -2.85 8.30 9.26
C LYS A 78 -4.01 8.47 8.27
N GLU A 79 -3.71 8.41 6.98
CA GLU A 79 -4.73 8.58 5.94
C GLU A 79 -5.72 7.40 5.89
N ILE A 80 -5.28 6.17 6.17
CA ILE A 80 -6.20 5.01 6.31
C ILE A 80 -7.16 5.21 7.48
N ILE A 81 -6.63 5.55 8.67
CA ILE A 81 -7.44 5.81 9.87
C ILE A 81 -8.48 6.89 9.59
N ASN A 82 -8.07 7.99 8.92
CA ASN A 82 -8.97 9.09 8.55
C ASN A 82 -10.03 8.64 7.54
N SER A 83 -9.63 7.93 6.48
CA SER A 83 -10.52 7.50 5.40
C SER A 83 -11.59 6.54 5.89
N LEU A 84 -11.22 5.64 6.80
CA LEU A 84 -12.12 4.67 7.44
C LEU A 84 -12.86 5.24 8.65
N LYS A 85 -12.57 6.49 9.04
CA LYS A 85 -13.16 7.19 10.19
C LYS A 85 -13.03 6.42 11.50
N GLN A 86 -11.93 5.70 11.68
CA GLN A 86 -11.67 4.92 12.89
C GLN A 86 -11.45 5.85 14.08
N LYS A 87 -12.32 5.74 15.09
CA LYS A 87 -12.28 6.56 16.32
C LYS A 87 -11.52 5.89 17.47
N GLY A 88 -11.22 4.59 17.35
CA GLY A 88 -10.56 3.82 18.39
C GLY A 88 -11.51 3.39 19.50
N GLU A 89 -12.82 3.38 19.23
CA GLU A 89 -13.84 2.98 20.20
C GLU A 89 -13.86 1.45 20.37
N THR A 90 -14.21 0.98 21.57
CA THR A 90 -14.27 -0.46 21.86
C THR A 90 -15.35 -1.13 21.01
N GLY A 91 -14.95 -2.12 20.20
CA GLY A 91 -15.85 -2.83 19.28
C GLY A 91 -15.87 -2.30 17.85
N GLU A 92 -15.13 -1.23 17.56
CA GLU A 92 -14.99 -0.70 16.20
C GLU A 92 -14.12 -1.61 15.32
N GLN A 93 -14.43 -1.63 14.02
CA GLN A 93 -13.71 -2.42 13.02
C GLN A 93 -12.31 -1.84 12.80
N LYS A 94 -11.28 -2.67 12.99
CA LYS A 94 -9.87 -2.28 12.89
C LYS A 94 -9.25 -2.69 11.55
N ASP A 95 -9.91 -2.33 10.47
CA ASP A 95 -9.41 -2.63 9.13
C ASP A 95 -8.12 -1.85 8.84
N GLY A 96 -7.15 -2.52 8.23
CA GLY A 96 -5.86 -1.93 7.92
C GLY A 96 -5.09 -2.78 6.91
N MET A 97 -3.78 -2.64 6.94
CA MET A 97 -2.87 -3.46 6.14
C MET A 97 -1.53 -3.58 6.84
N ASP A 98 -0.93 -4.75 6.72
CA ASP A 98 0.49 -4.94 6.98
C ASP A 98 1.25 -4.65 5.69
N MET A 99 2.33 -3.86 5.79
CA MET A 99 3.04 -3.37 4.61
C MET A 99 4.55 -3.37 4.85
N SER A 100 5.29 -3.86 3.87
CA SER A 100 6.75 -3.72 3.79
C SER A 100 7.09 -2.81 2.61
N LEU A 101 7.86 -1.76 2.88
CA LEU A 101 8.25 -0.76 1.88
C LEU A 101 9.74 -0.50 1.93
N ILE A 102 10.36 -0.45 0.75
CA ILE A 102 11.77 -0.08 0.57
C ILE A 102 11.89 1.04 -0.45
N THR A 103 12.94 1.83 -0.31
CA THR A 103 13.34 2.85 -1.29
C THR A 103 14.78 2.57 -1.68
N ILE A 104 15.04 2.54 -2.99
CA ILE A 104 16.36 2.30 -3.58
C ILE A 104 16.82 3.55 -4.33
#